data_AF-A8YKQ0-F1
#
_entry.id   AF-A8YKQ0-F1
#
_cell.length_a   1.000
_cell.length_b   1.000
_cell.length_c   1.000
_cell.angle_alpha   90.00
_cell.angle_beta   90.00
_cell.angle_gamma   90.00
#
_symmetry.space_group_name_H-M   'P 1'
#
loop_
_entity.id
_entity.type
_entity.pdbx_description
1 polymer ?
#
loop_
_entity_poly.entity_id
_entity_poly.type
_entity_poly.pdbx_seq_one_letter_code
_entity_poly.pdbx_strand_id
1 'polypeptide(L)'
;MRILLDECAPRPLKRELADYEVCTVVEMGWSGKKNGELLRLMIQEGFTILLTTDQNLRYQQNLQQTGVAVIVLVATSNKLSDLLPLMPDACSVLDKVSPGEVIEVGGS
;
A
#
# COMPACT_ATOMS: atom_id res chain seq x y z
N MET A 1 1.05 8.75 10.17
CA MET A 1 0.62 8.46 8.79
C MET A 1 -0.36 7.30 8.84
N ARG A 2 -1.42 7.33 8.02
CA ARG A 2 -2.42 6.25 7.96
C ARG A 2 -2.21 5.44 6.69
N ILE A 3 -1.95 4.15 6.87
CA ILE A 3 -1.62 3.22 5.79
C ILE A 3 -2.80 2.26 5.60
N LEU A 4 -3.24 2.12 4.36
CA LEU A 4 -4.15 1.08 3.98
C LEU A 4 -3.36 -0.09 3.36
N LEU A 5 -3.53 -1.28 3.92
CA LEU A 5 -3.00 -2.53 3.37
C LEU A 5 -4.04 -3.15 2.44
N ASP A 6 -3.65 -3.34 1.19
CA ASP A 6 -4.50 -3.91 0.15
C ASP A 6 -4.86 -5.38 0.39
N GLU A 7 -5.95 -5.86 -0.22
CA GLU A 7 -6.38 -7.26 -0.12
C GLU A 7 -5.42 -8.24 -0.79
N CYS A 8 -4.64 -7.77 -1.77
CA CYS A 8 -3.59 -8.53 -2.44
C CYS A 8 -2.36 -8.78 -1.55
N ALA A 9 -2.19 -7.98 -0.49
CA ALA A 9 -1.08 -8.10 0.44
C ALA A 9 -1.47 -8.98 1.65
N PRO A 10 -0.62 -9.92 2.07
CA PRO A 10 -0.93 -10.80 3.20
C PRO A 10 -1.06 -10.01 4.50
N ARG A 11 -2.21 -10.18 5.19
CA ARG A 11 -2.53 -9.51 6.47
C ARG A 11 -1.42 -9.58 7.54
N PRO A 12 -0.63 -10.66 7.68
CA PRO A 12 0.48 -10.68 8.63
C PRO A 12 1.54 -9.59 8.43
N LEU A 13 1.66 -8.98 7.24
CA LEU A 13 2.56 -7.83 6.99
C LEU A 13 2.25 -6.64 7.89
N LYS A 14 1.02 -6.51 8.37
CA LYS A 14 0.63 -5.50 9.36
C LYS A 14 1.50 -5.53 10.62
N ARG A 15 2.08 -6.70 10.97
CA ARG A 15 2.99 -6.83 12.13
C ARG A 15 4.32 -6.10 11.94
N GLU A 16 4.81 -6.01 10.71
CA GLU A 16 6.04 -5.31 10.37
C GLU A 16 5.85 -3.79 10.32
N LEU A 17 4.59 -3.34 10.35
CA LEU A 17 4.19 -1.93 10.32
C LEU A 17 3.58 -1.49 11.65
N ALA A 18 3.96 -2.14 12.77
CA ALA A 18 3.37 -1.89 14.08
C ALA A 18 3.54 -0.44 14.58
N ASP A 19 4.54 0.28 14.07
CA ASP A 19 4.80 1.69 14.38
C ASP A 19 3.90 2.67 13.61
N TYR A 20 3.09 2.18 12.67
CA TYR A 20 2.17 2.98 11.86
C TYR A 20 0.70 2.64 12.13
N GLU A 21 -0.19 3.60 11.87
CA GLU A 21 -1.63 3.32 11.85
C GLU A 21 -1.99 2.57 10.57
N VAL A 22 -2.09 1.24 10.66
CA VAL A 22 -2.42 0.38 9.52
C VAL A 22 -3.82 -0.23 9.65
N CYS A 23 -4.62 -0.05 8.61
CA CYS A 23 -5.88 -0.76 8.41
C CYS A 23 -5.82 -1.59 7.13
N THR A 24 -6.52 -2.72 7.10
CA THR A 24 -6.66 -3.51 5.87
C THR A 24 -7.94 -3.16 5.14
N VAL A 25 -7.96 -3.32 3.81
CA VAL A 25 -9.17 -3.22 2.98
C VAL A 25 -10.32 -4.05 3.55
N VAL A 26 -10.01 -5.23 4.09
CA VAL A 26 -11.01 -6.12 4.70
C VAL A 26 -11.56 -5.55 6.01
N GLU A 27 -10.71 -5.01 6.89
CA GLU A 27 -11.13 -4.38 8.15
C GLU A 27 -12.04 -3.17 7.89
N MET A 28 -11.79 -2.43 6.80
CA MET A 28 -12.62 -1.29 6.39
C MET A 28 -13.91 -1.71 5.66
N GLY A 29 -14.09 -2.99 5.34
CA GLY A 29 -15.22 -3.47 4.54
C GLY A 29 -15.18 -3.01 3.07
N TRP A 30 -13.99 -2.75 2.54
CA TRP A 30 -13.75 -2.23 1.19
C TRP A 30 -13.31 -3.32 0.20
N SER A 31 -13.49 -4.59 0.54
CA SER A 31 -13.14 -5.70 -0.35
C SER A 31 -13.88 -5.62 -1.69
N GLY A 32 -13.15 -5.85 -2.79
CA GLY A 32 -13.71 -5.83 -4.15
C GLY A 32 -14.04 -4.45 -4.69
N LYS A 33 -13.64 -3.37 -4.00
CA LYS A 33 -13.75 -2.00 -4.52
C LYS A 33 -12.74 -1.80 -5.65
N LYS A 34 -13.17 -1.11 -6.71
CA LYS A 34 -12.26 -0.75 -7.80
C LYS A 34 -11.23 0.24 -7.29
N ASN A 35 -10.00 0.18 -7.80
CA ASN A 35 -8.87 1.05 -7.39
C ASN A 35 -9.24 2.54 -7.32
N GLY A 36 -9.95 3.07 -8.33
CA GLY A 36 -10.41 4.46 -8.32
C GLY A 36 -11.42 4.80 -7.21
N GLU A 37 -12.28 3.85 -6.82
CA GLU A 37 -13.19 4.01 -5.69
C GLU A 37 -12.45 3.86 -4.37
N LEU A 38 -11.52 2.90 -4.27
CA LEU A 38 -10.68 2.67 -3.10
C LEU A 38 -9.89 3.93 -2.73
N LEU A 39 -9.26 4.59 -3.70
CA LEU A 39 -8.51 5.83 -3.47
C LEU A 39 -9.40 6.96 -2.97
N ARG A 40 -10.65 7.05 -3.44
CA ARG A 40 -11.61 8.05 -2.95
C ARG A 40 -12.00 7.77 -1.50
N LEU A 41 -12.27 6.51 -1.16
CA LEU A 41 -12.57 6.08 0.21
C LEU A 41 -11.37 6.35 1.14
N MET A 42 -10.16 6.10 0.67
CA MET A 42 -8.93 6.43 1.38
C MET A 42 -8.86 7.91 1.74
N ILE A 43 -9.08 8.80 0.77
CA ILE A 43 -9.10 10.25 1.02
C ILE A 43 -10.18 10.63 2.04
N GLN A 44 -11.39 10.06 1.90
CA GLN A 44 -12.51 10.35 2.80
C GLN A 44 -12.22 9.97 4.26
N GLU A 45 -11.55 8.83 4.49
CA GLU A 45 -11.14 8.37 5.82
C GLU A 45 -9.76 8.89 6.27
N GLY A 46 -9.10 9.71 5.44
CA GLY A 46 -7.79 10.29 5.77
C GLY A 46 -6.61 9.30 5.70
N PHE A 47 -6.71 8.23 4.90
CA PHE A 47 -5.57 7.41 4.54
C PHE A 47 -4.67 8.14 3.55
N THR A 48 -3.37 8.16 3.85
CA THR A 48 -2.38 8.89 3.05
C THR A 48 -1.55 7.96 2.18
N ILE A 49 -1.46 6.68 2.54
CA ILE A 49 -0.60 5.70 1.88
C ILE A 49 -1.37 4.41 1.59
N LEU A 50 -1.24 3.89 0.38
CA LEU A 50 -1.69 2.55 -0.02
C LEU A 50 -0.48 1.63 -0.15
N LEU A 51 -0.45 0.53 0.60
CA LEU A 51 0.54 -0.52 0.45
C LEU A 51 -0.09 -1.72 -0.27
N THR A 52 0.42 -2.07 -1.45
CA THR A 52 -0.12 -3.14 -2.30
C THR A 52 0.99 -4.00 -2.92
N THR A 53 0.63 -5.19 -3.37
CA THR A 53 1.45 -6.05 -4.25
C THR A 53 0.96 -5.98 -5.71
N ASP A 54 -0.12 -5.24 -6.00
CA ASP A 54 -0.67 -5.09 -7.35
C ASP A 54 0.16 -4.07 -8.17
N GLN A 55 1.02 -4.60 -9.03
CA GLN A 55 1.84 -3.80 -9.94
C GLN A 55 1.03 -3.12 -11.06
N ASN A 56 -0.24 -3.47 -11.26
CA ASN A 56 -1.08 -2.78 -12.24
C ASN A 56 -1.45 -1.37 -11.77
N LEU A 57 -1.41 -1.10 -10.46
CA LEU A 57 -1.79 0.19 -9.90
C LEU A 57 -0.91 1.32 -10.43
N ARG A 58 0.38 1.06 -10.65
CA ARG A 58 1.37 2.08 -11.08
C ARG A 58 1.00 2.81 -12.37
N TYR A 59 0.20 2.17 -13.23
CA TYR A 59 -0.23 2.73 -14.51
C TYR A 59 -1.50 3.59 -14.42
N GLN A 60 -2.12 3.69 -13.23
CA GLN A 60 -3.32 4.47 -13.06
C GLN A 60 -2.99 5.96 -12.91
N GLN A 61 -3.31 6.76 -13.94
CA GLN A 61 -3.16 8.22 -13.92
C GLN A 61 -3.89 8.93 -12.77
N ASN A 62 -4.93 8.29 -12.21
CA ASN A 62 -5.71 8.86 -11.11
C ASN A 62 -4.90 8.95 -9.80
N LEU A 63 -3.79 8.21 -9.65
CA LEU A 63 -2.99 8.18 -8.41
C LEU A 63 -2.35 9.53 -8.09
N GLN A 64 -1.80 10.20 -9.11
CA GLN A 64 -1.16 11.50 -8.91
C GLN A 64 -2.17 12.60 -8.55
N GLN A 65 -3.43 12.43 -8.92
CA GLN A 65 -4.49 13.42 -8.68
C GLN A 65 -5.12 13.28 -7.30
N THR A 66 -5.04 12.10 -6.68
CA THR A 66 -5.68 11.85 -5.36
C THR A 66 -4.81 12.31 -4.20
N GLY A 67 -3.52 12.53 -4.40
CA GLY A 67 -2.57 12.85 -3.33
C GLY A 67 -2.32 11.68 -2.37
N VAL A 68 -2.80 10.48 -2.69
CA VAL A 68 -2.49 9.26 -1.94
C VAL A 68 -1.18 8.70 -2.48
N ALA A 69 -0.20 8.52 -1.60
CA ALA A 69 1.03 7.82 -1.96
C ALA A 69 0.76 6.32 -2.14
N VAL A 70 1.39 5.70 -3.13
CA VAL A 70 1.27 4.26 -3.38
C VAL A 70 2.62 3.61 -3.29
N ILE A 71 2.73 2.60 -2.45
CA ILE A 71 3.91 1.75 -2.35
C ILE A 71 3.54 0.37 -2.88
N VAL A 72 4.26 -0.06 -3.92
CA VAL A 72 4.07 -1.36 -4.56
C VAL A 72 5.22 -2.27 -4.14
N LEU A 73 4.90 -3.34 -3.42
CA LEU A 73 5.84 -4.39 -3.07
C LEU A 73 6.00 -5.34 -4.26
N VAL A 74 7.17 -5.34 -4.87
CA VAL A 74 7.55 -6.16 -6.03
C VAL A 74 8.37 -7.34 -5.53
N ALA A 75 7.69 -8.42 -5.19
CA ALA A 75 8.30 -9.70 -4.82
C ALA A 75 8.11 -10.76 -5.92
N THR A 76 8.90 -11.83 -5.86
CA THR A 76 8.74 -13.00 -6.75
C THR A 76 7.36 -13.66 -6.58
N SER A 77 6.79 -13.60 -5.38
CA SER A 77 5.41 -14.03 -5.13
C SER A 77 4.75 -13.25 -3.99
N ASN A 78 3.42 -13.31 -3.89
CA ASN A 78 2.64 -12.70 -2.81
C ASN A 78 2.74 -13.47 -1.47
N LYS A 79 3.67 -14.41 -1.35
CA LYS A 79 3.91 -15.12 -0.09
C LYS A 79 4.57 -14.17 0.90
N LEU A 80 4.18 -14.31 2.16
CA LEU A 80 4.77 -13.55 3.25
C LEU A 80 6.30 -13.68 3.29
N SER A 81 6.84 -14.88 3.04
CA SER A 81 8.30 -15.13 3.00
C SER A 81 9.05 -14.27 2.01
N ASP A 82 8.43 -13.91 0.88
CA ASP A 82 9.08 -13.15 -0.20
C ASP A 82 8.87 -11.64 -0.01
N LEU A 83 7.87 -11.25 0.77
CA LEU A 83 7.55 -9.85 1.08
C LEU A 83 8.26 -9.36 2.34
N LEU A 84 8.50 -10.22 3.33
CA LEU A 84 9.22 -9.88 4.57
C LEU A 84 10.60 -9.24 4.32
N PRO A 85 11.44 -9.74 3.39
CA PRO A 85 12.73 -9.11 3.10
C PRO A 85 12.64 -7.68 2.56
N LEU A 86 11.48 -7.29 1.99
CA LEU A 86 11.23 -5.96 1.44
C LEU A 86 10.76 -4.96 2.49
N MET A 87 10.34 -5.43 3.67
CA MET A 87 9.76 -4.56 4.70
C MET A 87 10.72 -3.50 5.24
N PRO A 88 12.02 -3.76 5.46
CA PRO A 88 12.95 -2.71 5.87
C PRO A 88 13.04 -1.55 4.86
N ASP A 89 13.07 -1.87 3.57
CA ASP A 89 13.08 -0.86 2.50
C ASP A 89 11.72 -0.16 2.39
N ALA A 90 10.62 -0.89 2.52
CA ALA A 90 9.27 -0.33 2.52
C ALA A 90 9.07 0.67 3.67
N CYS A 91 9.52 0.36 4.89
CA CYS A 91 9.50 1.29 6.02
C CYS A 91 10.36 2.53 5.74
N SER A 92 11.56 2.35 5.19
CA SER A 92 12.43 3.47 4.81
C SER A 92 11.79 4.41 3.76
N VAL A 93 10.97 3.85 2.87
CA VAL A 93 10.18 4.61 1.89
C VAL A 93 8.97 5.28 2.55
N LEU A 94 8.27 4.59 3.45
CA LEU A 94 7.12 5.14 4.19
C LEU A 94 7.48 6.44 4.92
N ASP A 95 8.67 6.54 5.49
CA ASP A 95 9.13 7.77 6.17
C ASP A 95 9.48 8.94 5.24
N LYS A 96 9.68 8.67 3.94
CA LYS A 96 10.14 9.67 2.95
C LYS A 96 9.12 10.01 1.88
N VAL A 97 8.11 9.16 1.70
CA VAL A 97 7.17 9.26 0.59
C VAL A 97 6.29 10.50 0.70
N SER A 98 6.13 11.20 -0.42
CA SER A 98 5.26 12.37 -0.54
C SER A 98 3.88 11.99 -1.09
N PRO A 99 2.83 12.75 -0.74
CA PRO A 99 1.49 12.60 -1.32
C PRO A 99 1.49 12.50 -2.86
N GLY A 100 0.86 11.46 -3.41
CA GLY A 100 0.73 11.25 -4.85
C GLY A 100 1.94 10.61 -5.54
N GLU A 101 3.00 10.28 -4.81
CA GLU A 101 4.11 9.49 -5.33
C GLU A 101 3.74 8.01 -5.45
N VAL A 102 4.31 7.36 -6.46
CA VAL A 102 4.21 5.91 -6.65
C VAL A 102 5.62 5.35 -6.60
N ILE A 103 5.89 4.50 -5.61
CA ILE A 103 7.23 3.93 -5.37
C ILE A 103 7.13 2.42 -5.40
N GLU A 104 8.01 1.78 -6.16
CA GLU A 104 8.17 0.33 -6.20
C GLU A 104 9.31 -0.08 -5.25
N VAL A 105 9.05 -1.07 -4.41
CA VAL A 105 10.03 -1.66 -3.49
C VAL A 105 10.15 -3.13 -3.82
N GLY A 106 11.30 -3.56 -4.33
CA GLY A 106 11.52 -4.93 -4.76
C GLY A 106 12.94 -5.42 -4.53
N GLY A 107 13.07 -6.73 -4.37
CA GLY A 107 14.36 -7.41 -4.23
C GLY A 107 14.98 -7.63 -5.60
N SER A 108 16.24 -7.21 -5.74
CA SER A 108 17.05 -7.42 -6.96
C SER A 108 17.32 -8.90 -7.24
#